data_AF-A0A497CYF2-F1
#
_entry.id   AF-A0A497CYF2-F1
#
_cell.length_a   1.000
_cell.length_b   1.000
_cell.length_c   1.000
_cell.angle_alpha   90.00
_cell.angle_beta   90.00
_cell.angle_gamma   90.00
#
_symmetry.space_group_name_H-M   'P 1'
#
loop_
_entity.id
_entity.type
_entity.pdbx_description
1 polymer ?
#
loop_
_entity_poly.entity_id
_entity_poly.type
_entity_poly.pdbx_seq_one_letter_code
_entity_poly.pdbx_strand_id
1 'polypeptide(L)' 'MATIRRFEDVEAWKKSRVLSSEVNKITKYPNFRDDADLKRQLKKSAGSIMDN' A
#
# COMPACT_ATOMS: atom_id res chain seq x y z
N MET A 1 -14.68 14.43 -18.33
CA MET A 1 -14.32 13.20 -17.59
C MET A 1 -12.87 12.88 -17.88
N ALA A 2 -12.08 12.48 -16.87
CA ALA A 2 -10.73 12.01 -17.11
C ALA A 2 -10.80 10.69 -17.91
N THR A 3 -10.16 10.66 -19.08
CA THR A 3 -10.02 9.43 -19.85
C THR A 3 -8.89 8.60 -19.24
N ILE A 4 -9.22 7.45 -18.67
CA ILE A 4 -8.23 6.47 -18.20
C ILE A 4 -7.67 5.77 -19.44
N ARG A 5 -6.38 5.94 -19.72
CA ARG A 5 -5.69 5.28 -20.85
C ARG A 5 -4.80 4.15 -20.37
N ARG A 6 -4.36 4.22 -19.12
CA ARG A 6 -3.51 3.24 -18.44
C ARG A 6 -4.01 3.05 -17.01
N PHE A 7 -3.67 1.91 -16.43
CA PHE A 7 -4.07 1.58 -15.05
C PHE A 7 -3.53 2.61 -14.04
N GLU A 8 -2.31 3.11 -14.28
CA GLU A 8 -1.68 4.14 -13.48
C GLU A 8 -2.38 5.48 -13.55
N ASP A 9 -3.33 5.71 -14.47
CA ASP A 9 -4.13 6.93 -14.51
C ASP A 9 -5.20 6.94 -13.40
N VAL A 10 -5.58 5.78 -12.86
CA VAL A 10 -6.58 5.63 -11.79
C VAL A 10 -6.08 6.30 -10.51
N GLU A 11 -6.79 7.34 -10.06
CA GLU A 11 -6.38 8.11 -8.90
C GLU A 11 -6.40 7.29 -7.60
N ALA A 12 -7.37 6.39 -7.44
CA ALA A 12 -7.42 5.45 -6.32
C ALA A 12 -6.16 4.58 -6.28
N TRP A 13 -5.76 4.00 -7.42
CA TRP A 13 -4.53 3.20 -7.52
C TRP A 13 -3.28 4.00 -7.16
N LYS A 14 -3.16 5.25 -7.64
CA LYS A 14 -2.05 6.16 -7.27
C LYS A 14 -1.98 6.37 -5.76
N LYS A 15 -3.12 6.62 -5.11
CA LYS A 15 -3.20 6.81 -3.65
C LYS A 15 -2.84 5.52 -2.91
N SER A 16 -3.30 4.37 -3.38
CA SER A 16 -2.94 3.05 -2.84
C SER A 16 -1.45 2.78 -2.92
N ARG A 17 -0.79 3.17 -4.01
CA ARG A 17 0.68 3.05 -4.16
C ARG A 17 1.44 3.88 -3.11
N VAL A 18 0.99 5.10 -2.85
CA VAL A 18 1.57 5.96 -1.80
C VAL A 18 1.35 5.31 -0.42
N LEU A 19 0.12 4.90 -0.12
CA LEU A 19 -0.21 4.22 1.14
C LEU A 19 0.64 2.96 1.38
N SER A 20 0.78 2.11 0.36
CA SER A 20 1.60 0.90 0.44
C SER A 20 3.07 1.21 0.73
N SER A 21 3.60 2.30 0.15
CA SER A 21 4.95 2.80 0.44
C SER A 21 5.10 3.22 1.91
N GLU A 22 4.15 4.01 2.44
CA GLU A 22 4.17 4.48 3.83
C GLU A 22 4.04 3.33 4.82
N VAL A 23 3.15 2.36 4.57
CA VAL A 23 3.04 1.13 5.38
C VAL A 23 4.35 0.35 5.37
N ASN A 24 5.01 0.25 4.22
CA ASN A 24 6.32 -0.40 4.13
C ASN A 24 7.41 0.32 4.93
N LYS A 25 7.35 1.65 5.08
CA LYS A 25 8.27 2.42 5.92
C LYS A 25 7.98 2.21 7.40
N ILE A 26 6.71 2.34 7.81
CA ILE A 26 6.28 2.19 9.21
C ILE A 26 6.63 0.79 9.75
N THR A 27 6.42 -0.25 8.95
CA THR A 27 6.75 -1.65 9.32
C THR A 27 8.25 -1.98 9.40
N LYS A 28 9.13 -1.01 9.14
CA LYS A 28 10.58 -1.13 9.35
C LYS A 28 11.06 -0.46 10.64
N TYR A 29 10.21 0.31 11.32
CA TYR A 29 10.59 0.94 12.59
C TYR A 29 10.80 -0.12 13.68
N PRO A 30 11.72 0.09 14.64
CA PRO A 30 12.08 -0.88 15.67
C PRO A 30 10.87 -1.46 16.39
N ASN A 31 9.93 -0.60 16.81
CA ASN A 31 8.74 -1.01 17.56
C ASN A 31 7.74 -1.86 16.75
N PHE A 32 7.88 -1.87 15.41
CA PHE A 32 7.00 -2.59 14.48
C PHE A 32 7.72 -3.76 13.80
N ARG A 33 9.04 -3.83 13.94
CA ARG A 33 9.90 -4.83 13.31
C ARG A 33 9.66 -6.22 13.87
N ASP A 34 9.46 -6.30 15.18
CA ASP A 34 9.45 -7.56 15.93
C ASP A 34 8.06 -8.23 15.91
N ASP A 35 7.00 -7.49 15.57
CA ASP A 35 5.67 -8.03 15.31
C ASP A 35 5.51 -8.44 13.84
N ALA A 36 5.95 -9.66 13.52
CA ALA A 36 5.92 -10.20 12.16
C ALA A 36 4.49 -10.42 11.63
N ASP A 37 3.52 -10.66 12.50
CA ASP A 37 2.14 -10.94 12.12
C ASP A 37 1.40 -9.66 11.76
N LEU A 38 1.46 -8.64 12.61
CA LEU A 38 0.87 -7.32 12.33
C LEU A 38 1.49 -6.70 11.08
N LYS A 39 2.82 -6.82 10.92
CA LYS A 39 3.53 -6.39 9.72
C LYS A 39 3.01 -7.08 8.46
N ARG A 40 2.81 -8.40 8.50
CA ARG A 40 2.29 -9.17 7.37
C ARG A 40 0.87 -8.75 7.02
N GLN A 41 0.01 -8.58 8.03
CA GLN A 41 -1.38 -8.13 7.85
C GLN A 41 -1.42 -6.75 7.19
N LEU A 42 -0.72 -5.76 7.74
CA LEU A 42 -0.69 -4.39 7.20
C LEU A 42 -0.21 -4.35 5.75
N LYS A 43 0.88 -5.05 5.42
CA LYS A 43 1.42 -5.08 4.06
C LYS A 43 0.47 -5.75 3.08
N LYS A 44 -0.17 -6.86 3.47
CA LYS A 44 -1.17 -7.54 2.61
C LYS A 44 -2.38 -6.66 2.38
N SER A 45 -2.93 -6.04 3.43
CA SER A 45 -4.08 -5.15 3.31
C SER A 45 -3.77 -3.94 2.43
N ALA A 46 -2.60 -3.32 2.59
CA ALA A 46 -2.20 -2.16 1.77
C ALA A 46 -1.94 -2.54 0.30
N GLY A 47 -1.37 -3.72 0.04
CA GLY A 47 -1.16 -4.25 -1.31
C GLY A 47 -2.47 -4.58 -2.02
N SER A 48 -3.43 -5.16 -1.31
CA SER A 48 -4.72 -5.58 -1.86
C SER A 48 -5.48 -4.44 -2.55
N ILE A 49 -5.34 -3.19 -2.11
CA ILE A 49 -6.04 -2.04 -2.72
C ILE A 49 -5.48 -1.73 -4.12
N MET A 50 -4.23 -2.09 -4.41
CA MET A 50 -3.67 -1.96 -5.76
C MET A 50 -4.01 -3.16 -6.65
N ASP A 51 -4.27 -4.32 -6.06
CA ASP A 51 -4.60 -5.57 -6.75
C ASP A 51 -6.09 -5.68 -7.14
N ASN A 52 -6.97 -4.87 -6.51
CA ASN A 52 -8.40 -4.79 -6.80
C ASN A 52 -8.74 -3.52 -7.61
#